data_AF-A0A959JF47-F1
#
_entry.id   AF-A0A959JF47-F1
#
_cell.length_a   1.000
_cell.length_b   1.000
_cell.length_c   1.000
_cell.angle_alpha   90.00
_cell.angle_beta   90.00
_cell.angle_gamma   90.00
#
_symmetry.space_group_name_H-M   'P 1'
#
loop_
_entity.id
_entity.type
_entity.pdbx_description
1 polymer ?
#
loop_
_entity_poly.entity_id
_entity_poly.type
_entity_poly.pdbx_seq_one_letter_code
_entity_poly.pdbx_strand_id
1 'polypeptide(L)'
;MDYSFIISIATSVISLMVALASVIIMYRSVKISQQGLEKTLEEMEDFTISENLEIHVEVVNAIRHHQSLLPANIHDPDFAMTEEVSRRIRMFWFAIFDEWFVCRTEGKFMTDYWDKYYKYGLYPVMKRPVFTQAIKKMIEIDQITFLGQVEFFAPALNEIYRKIHGVDLIDTGKIEFKLNP
;
A
#
# COMPACT_ATOMS: atom_id res chain seq x y z
N MET A 1 31.28 -32.06 -63.99
CA MET A 1 30.92 -31.50 -62.67
C MET A 1 29.44 -31.13 -62.78
N ASP A 2 28.58 -31.81 -62.03
CA ASP A 2 27.12 -31.69 -62.20
C ASP A 2 26.62 -30.35 -61.65
N TYR A 3 26.10 -29.51 -62.54
CA TYR A 3 25.56 -28.18 -62.19
C TYR A 3 24.42 -28.26 -61.17
N SER A 4 23.67 -29.37 -61.15
CA SER A 4 22.61 -29.64 -60.17
C SER A 4 23.13 -29.72 -58.74
N PHE A 5 24.33 -30.28 -58.53
CA PHE A 5 24.95 -30.40 -57.21
C PHE A 5 25.42 -29.04 -56.68
N ILE A 6 26.00 -28.21 -57.55
CA ILE A 6 26.45 -26.85 -57.21
C ILE A 6 25.25 -25.96 -56.85
N ILE A 7 24.15 -26.05 -57.61
CA ILE A 7 22.91 -25.30 -57.34
C ILE A 7 22.30 -25.75 -56.00
N SER A 8 22.26 -27.05 -55.71
CA SER A 8 21.74 -27.57 -54.44
C SER A 8 22.52 -27.00 -53.24
N ILE A 9 23.86 -27.03 -53.29
CA ILE A 9 24.71 -26.46 -52.22
C ILE A 9 24.44 -24.96 -52.05
N ALA A 10 24.36 -24.21 -53.16
CA ALA A 10 24.08 -22.78 -53.11
C ALA A 10 22.72 -22.48 -52.45
N THR A 11 21.67 -23.23 -52.79
CA THR A 11 20.33 -23.06 -52.19
C THR A 11 20.29 -23.37 -50.70
N SER A 12 21.01 -24.41 -50.24
CA SER A 12 21.12 -24.74 -48.81
C SER A 12 21.84 -23.66 -48.01
N VAL A 13 22.92 -23.08 -48.56
CA VAL A 13 23.65 -21.97 -47.92
C VAL A 13 22.77 -20.72 -47.82
N ILE A 14 22.04 -20.39 -48.88
CA ILE A 14 21.10 -19.24 -48.88
C ILE A 14 20.00 -19.46 -47.85
N SER A 15 19.43 -20.66 -47.78
CA SER A 15 18.37 -21.00 -46.83
C SER A 15 18.84 -20.90 -45.38
N LEU A 16 20.08 -21.34 -45.11
CA LEU A 16 20.71 -21.19 -43.80
C LEU A 16 20.91 -19.71 -43.43
N MET A 17 21.35 -18.88 -44.37
CA MET A 17 21.51 -17.44 -44.13
C MET A 17 20.18 -16.74 -43.86
N VAL A 18 19.12 -17.10 -44.59
CA VAL A 18 17.76 -16.58 -44.37
C VAL A 18 17.23 -17.00 -43.00
N ALA A 19 17.45 -18.26 -42.59
CA ALA A 19 17.07 -18.74 -41.28
C ALA A 19 17.78 -17.98 -40.15
N LEU A 20 19.10 -17.77 -40.28
CA LEU A 20 19.89 -16.99 -39.32
C LEU A 20 19.43 -15.53 -39.24
N ALA A 21 19.18 -14.89 -40.39
CA ALA A 21 18.65 -13.53 -40.41
C ALA A 21 17.28 -13.45 -39.73
N SER A 22 16.41 -14.44 -39.95
CA SER A 22 15.08 -14.52 -39.34
C SER A 22 15.15 -14.64 -37.82
N VAL A 23 16.07 -15.47 -37.29
CA VAL A 23 16.31 -15.60 -35.85
C VAL A 23 16.81 -14.29 -35.24
N ILE A 24 17.71 -13.59 -35.93
CA ILE A 24 18.22 -12.28 -35.47
C ILE A 24 17.11 -11.23 -35.41
N ILE A 25 16.26 -11.18 -36.44
CA ILE A 25 15.11 -10.26 -36.50
C ILE A 25 14.12 -10.59 -35.39
N MET A 26 13.77 -11.86 -35.21
CA MET A 26 12.87 -12.31 -34.15
C MET A 26 13.41 -11.97 -32.77
N TYR A 27 14.70 -12.21 -32.51
CA TYR A 27 15.33 -11.83 -31.23
C TYR A 27 15.27 -10.32 -30.97
N ARG A 28 15.56 -9.49 -31.98
CA ARG A 28 15.43 -8.02 -31.85
C ARG A 28 13.99 -7.60 -31.60
N SER A 29 13.02 -8.20 -32.29
CA SER A 29 11.60 -7.91 -32.11
C SER A 29 11.12 -8.24 -30.70
N VAL A 30 11.54 -9.38 -30.14
CA VAL A 30 11.22 -9.77 -28.76
C VAL A 30 11.82 -8.77 -27.77
N LYS A 31 13.08 -8.38 -27.96
CA LYS A 31 13.75 -7.42 -27.07
C LYS A 31 13.08 -6.04 -27.10
N ILE A 32 12.70 -5.54 -28.27
CA ILE A 32 11.98 -4.26 -28.41
C ILE A 32 10.60 -4.34 -27.75
N SER A 33 9.89 -5.47 -27.91
CA SER A 33 8.59 -5.69 -27.27
C SER A 33 8.70 -5.70 -25.73
N GLN A 34 9.73 -6.34 -25.18
CA GLN A 34 10.01 -6.33 -23.74
C GLN A 34 10.29 -4.92 -23.21
N GLN A 35 11.13 -4.15 -23.91
CA GLN A 35 11.41 -2.76 -23.54
C GLN A 35 10.17 -1.86 -23.64
N GLY A 36 9.31 -2.08 -24.63
CA GLY A 36 8.04 -1.36 -24.76
C GLY A 36 7.07 -1.70 -23.63
N LEU A 37 7.01 -2.97 -23.22
CA LEU A 37 6.21 -3.42 -22.08
C LEU A 37 6.72 -2.84 -20.77
N GLU A 38 8.03 -2.85 -20.53
CA GLU A 38 8.65 -2.23 -19.35
C GLU A 38 8.35 -0.74 -19.27
N LYS A 39 8.51 0.00 -20.37
CA LYS A 39 8.19 1.43 -20.43
C LYS A 39 6.70 1.73 -20.21
N THR A 40 5.81 0.86 -20.71
CA THR A 40 4.36 1.00 -20.49
C THR A 40 3.99 0.70 -19.04
N LEU A 41 4.66 -0.28 -18.42
CA LEU A 41 4.50 -0.58 -16.99
C LEU A 41 5.02 0.55 -16.12
N GLU A 42 6.18 1.15 -16.45
CA GLU A 42 6.71 2.33 -15.77
C GLU A 42 5.77 3.54 -15.92
N GLU A 43 5.23 3.80 -17.12
CA GLU A 43 4.27 4.89 -17.33
C GLU A 43 2.93 4.66 -16.61
N MET A 44 2.47 3.41 -16.51
CA MET A 44 1.30 3.04 -15.70
C MET A 44 1.59 3.20 -14.20
N GLU A 45 2.77 2.77 -13.74
CA GLU A 45 3.20 2.95 -12.36
C GLU A 45 3.28 4.44 -12.00
N ASP A 46 3.87 5.28 -12.85
CA ASP A 46 3.94 6.75 -12.67
C ASP A 46 2.55 7.42 -12.65
N PHE A 47 1.63 7.00 -13.54
CA PHE A 47 0.26 7.52 -13.56
C PHE A 47 -0.50 7.14 -12.28
N THR A 48 -0.44 5.86 -11.89
CA THR A 48 -1.04 5.36 -10.66
C THR A 48 -0.41 6.02 -9.42
N ILE A 49 0.90 6.29 -9.42
CA ILE A 49 1.58 7.04 -8.36
C ILE A 49 1.05 8.47 -8.27
N SER A 50 0.83 9.15 -9.41
CA SER A 50 0.32 10.53 -9.41
C SER A 50 -1.10 10.62 -8.85
N GLU A 51 -2.00 9.71 -9.24
CA GLU A 51 -3.37 9.66 -8.73
C GLU A 51 -3.39 9.28 -7.23
N ASN A 52 -2.57 8.30 -6.84
CA ASN A 52 -2.43 7.91 -5.44
C ASN A 52 -1.81 8.99 -4.55
N LEU A 53 -0.96 9.87 -5.11
CA LEU A 53 -0.41 11.01 -4.38
C LEU A 53 -1.46 12.10 -4.14
N GLU A 54 -2.42 12.26 -5.04
CA GLU A 54 -3.55 13.19 -4.86
C GLU A 54 -4.46 12.70 -3.72
N ILE A 55 -4.83 11.42 -3.73
CA ILE A 55 -5.60 10.77 -2.65
C ILE A 55 -4.86 10.90 -1.31
N HIS A 56 -3.55 10.64 -1.30
CA HIS A 56 -2.70 10.83 -0.14
C HIS A 56 -2.77 12.26 0.44
N VAL A 57 -2.72 13.29 -0.42
CA VAL A 57 -2.82 14.68 0.00
C VAL A 57 -4.19 14.96 0.64
N GLU A 58 -5.26 14.42 0.07
CA GLU A 58 -6.61 14.54 0.66
C GLU A 58 -6.70 13.89 2.03
N VAL A 59 -6.15 12.68 2.20
CA VAL A 59 -6.16 11.96 3.48
C VAL A 59 -5.31 12.68 4.53
N VAL A 60 -4.11 13.16 4.17
CA VAL A 60 -3.28 13.99 5.07
C VAL A 60 -4.01 15.26 5.47
N ASN A 61 -4.73 15.90 4.55
CA ASN A 61 -5.53 17.08 4.84
C ASN A 61 -6.70 16.76 5.77
N ALA A 62 -7.39 15.63 5.59
CA ALA A 62 -8.46 15.16 6.47
C ALA A 62 -7.93 14.88 7.89
N ILE A 63 -6.77 14.22 7.99
CA ILE A 63 -6.09 13.96 9.27
C ILE A 63 -5.76 15.28 9.98
N ARG A 64 -5.11 16.23 9.29
CA ARG A 64 -4.76 17.54 9.83
C ARG A 64 -5.99 18.35 10.23
N HIS A 65 -7.05 18.29 9.41
CA HIS A 65 -8.32 18.92 9.71
C HIS A 65 -8.90 18.38 11.02
N HIS A 66 -8.99 17.07 11.18
CA HIS A 66 -9.48 16.46 12.42
C HIS A 66 -8.60 16.82 13.63
N GLN A 67 -7.28 16.83 13.47
CA GLN A 67 -6.35 17.26 14.52
C GLN A 67 -6.55 18.74 14.93
N SER A 68 -6.79 19.63 13.96
CA SER A 68 -7.00 21.06 14.22
C SER A 68 -8.27 21.36 15.01
N LEU A 69 -9.23 20.44 14.99
CA LEU A 69 -10.52 20.56 15.68
C LEU A 69 -10.48 19.97 17.09
N LEU A 70 -9.36 19.38 17.49
CA LEU A 70 -9.16 18.87 18.84
C LEU A 70 -8.77 20.02 19.77
N PRO A 71 -9.28 20.04 21.00
CA PRO A 71 -8.94 21.09 21.94
C PRO A 71 -7.46 21.01 22.34
N ALA A 72 -6.83 22.16 22.59
CA ALA A 72 -5.40 22.23 22.89
C ALA A 72 -5.00 21.44 24.16
N ASN A 73 -5.93 21.30 25.10
CA ASN A 73 -5.76 20.59 26.36
C ASN A 73 -6.03 19.08 26.29
N ILE A 74 -6.19 18.51 25.08
CA ILE A 74 -6.40 17.06 24.89
C ILE A 74 -5.25 16.19 25.40
N HIS A 75 -4.14 16.80 25.82
CA HIS A 75 -2.97 16.14 26.40
C HIS A 75 -2.97 16.12 27.93
N ASP A 76 -3.90 16.83 28.56
CA ASP A 76 -3.95 16.92 30.00
C ASP A 76 -4.38 15.57 30.58
N PRO A 77 -3.71 15.06 31.64
CA PRO A 77 -4.06 13.79 32.27
C PRO A 77 -5.52 13.73 32.76
N ASP A 78 -6.05 14.88 33.16
CA ASP A 78 -7.42 15.04 33.67
C ASP A 78 -8.42 15.44 32.57
N PHE A 79 -8.04 15.34 31.29
CA PHE A 79 -8.90 15.70 30.18
C PHE A 79 -10.14 14.79 30.12
N ALA A 80 -11.31 15.38 30.35
CA ALA A 80 -12.59 14.69 30.21
C ALA A 80 -12.99 14.57 28.74
N MET A 81 -13.02 13.34 28.22
CA MET A 81 -13.46 13.06 26.86
C MET A 81 -14.92 13.46 26.66
N THR A 82 -15.19 14.39 25.73
CA THR A 82 -16.55 14.70 25.28
C THR A 82 -16.96 13.79 24.12
N GLU A 83 -18.27 13.65 23.91
CA GLU A 83 -18.83 12.95 22.74
C GLU A 83 -18.28 13.50 21.40
N GLU A 84 -18.16 14.84 21.30
CA GLU A 84 -17.65 15.48 20.09
C GLU A 84 -16.18 15.13 19.83
N VAL A 85 -15.34 15.18 20.86
CA VAL A 85 -13.91 14.85 20.76
C VAL A 85 -13.73 13.36 20.45
N SER A 86 -14.50 12.49 21.11
CA SER A 86 -14.55 11.06 20.81
C SER A 86 -14.89 10.81 19.34
N ARG A 87 -15.92 11.46 18.79
CA ARG A 87 -16.28 11.36 17.37
C ARG A 87 -15.14 11.81 16.45
N ARG A 88 -14.45 12.92 16.77
CA ARG A 88 -13.33 13.42 15.98
C ARG A 88 -12.14 12.45 15.98
N ILE A 89 -11.84 11.82 17.11
CA ILE A 89 -10.78 10.80 17.20
C ILE A 89 -11.17 9.54 16.41
N ARG A 90 -12.44 9.12 16.43
CA ARG A 90 -12.92 8.02 15.58
C ARG A 90 -12.74 8.33 14.09
N MET A 91 -13.14 9.52 13.64
CA MET A 91 -12.97 9.95 12.25
C MET A 91 -11.48 9.99 11.86
N PHE A 92 -10.62 10.47 12.76
CA PHE A 92 -9.17 10.39 12.57
C PHE A 92 -8.72 8.94 12.33
N TRP A 93 -9.18 7.97 13.14
CA TRP A 93 -8.78 6.58 12.96
C TRP A 93 -9.34 5.93 11.68
N PHE A 94 -10.54 6.32 11.23
CA PHE A 94 -11.04 5.91 9.92
C PHE A 94 -10.18 6.46 8.78
N ALA A 95 -9.77 7.74 8.83
CA ALA A 95 -8.87 8.29 7.82
C ALA A 95 -7.50 7.57 7.79
N ILE A 96 -6.97 7.17 8.96
CA ILE A 96 -5.75 6.35 9.02
C ILE A 96 -5.98 4.95 8.42
N PHE A 97 -7.14 4.35 8.68
CA PHE A 97 -7.50 3.06 8.09
C PHE A 97 -7.61 3.16 6.56
N ASP A 98 -8.29 4.18 6.04
CA ASP A 98 -8.46 4.37 4.60
C ASP A 98 -7.11 4.51 3.91
N GLU A 99 -6.18 5.30 4.47
CA GLU A 99 -4.82 5.40 3.94
C GLU A 99 -4.06 4.08 3.98
N TRP A 100 -4.15 3.37 5.12
CA TRP A 100 -3.51 2.07 5.26
C TRP A 100 -4.06 1.08 4.23
N PHE A 101 -5.37 1.08 4.03
CA PHE A 101 -6.05 0.19 3.10
C PHE A 101 -5.60 0.45 1.67
N VAL A 102 -5.66 1.72 1.21
CA VAL A 102 -5.16 2.15 -0.10
C VAL A 102 -3.69 1.75 -0.28
N CYS A 103 -2.85 1.97 0.73
CA CYS A 103 -1.43 1.61 0.65
C CYS A 103 -1.18 0.11 0.49
N ARG A 104 -2.08 -0.74 1.00
CA ARG A 104 -1.96 -2.20 0.88
C ARG A 104 -2.62 -2.75 -0.38
N THR A 105 -3.51 -2.00 -1.04
CA THR A 105 -4.20 -2.44 -2.26
C THR A 105 -3.58 -1.90 -3.55
N GLU A 106 -2.99 -0.71 -3.53
CA GLU A 106 -2.48 0.01 -4.73
C GLU A 106 -1.04 -0.36 -5.13
N GLY A 107 -0.66 -1.63 -4.93
CA GLY A 107 0.62 -2.17 -5.40
C GLY A 107 1.84 -1.84 -4.52
N LYS A 108 3.01 -2.30 -5.00
CA LYS A 108 4.25 -2.33 -4.20
C LYS A 108 4.75 -0.94 -3.80
N PHE A 109 4.63 0.05 -4.68
CA PHE A 109 5.08 1.41 -4.38
C PHE A 109 4.38 2.00 -3.16
N MET A 110 3.04 1.92 -3.12
CA MET A 110 2.26 2.48 -2.01
C MET A 110 2.46 1.69 -0.71
N THR A 111 2.66 0.38 -0.81
CA THR A 111 3.08 -0.46 0.33
C THR A 111 4.41 0.02 0.90
N ASP A 112 5.42 0.22 0.04
CA ASP A 112 6.72 0.76 0.42
C ASP A 112 6.62 2.16 1.02
N TYR A 113 5.71 2.99 0.49
CA TYR A 113 5.48 4.35 0.96
C TYR A 113 4.93 4.36 2.40
N TRP A 114 3.96 3.50 2.70
CA TRP A 114 3.45 3.33 4.06
C TRP A 114 4.57 2.93 5.03
N ASP A 115 5.33 1.90 4.64
CA ASP A 115 6.35 1.30 5.47
C ASP A 115 7.57 2.22 5.69
N LYS A 116 7.90 3.10 4.73
CA LYS A 116 9.03 4.03 4.83
C LYS A 116 8.67 5.35 5.51
N TYR A 117 7.46 5.87 5.33
CA TYR A 117 7.15 7.25 5.70
C TYR A 117 5.96 7.37 6.66
N TYR A 118 4.81 6.81 6.31
CA TYR A 118 3.57 7.05 7.08
C TYR A 118 3.59 6.51 8.49
N LYS A 119 4.05 5.28 8.67
CA LYS A 119 4.02 4.64 9.98
C LYS A 119 4.80 5.44 11.02
N TYR A 120 5.83 6.18 10.59
CA TYR A 120 6.60 7.09 11.44
C TYR A 120 5.84 8.37 11.79
N GLY A 121 5.03 8.89 10.87
CA GLY A 121 4.12 10.02 11.12
C GLY A 121 3.07 9.73 12.21
N LEU A 122 2.74 8.45 12.43
CA LEU A 122 1.84 8.02 13.51
C LEU A 122 2.50 7.99 14.90
N TYR A 123 3.82 8.09 15.02
CA TYR A 123 4.50 7.93 16.32
C TYR A 123 4.04 8.95 17.37
N PRO A 124 3.91 10.25 17.07
CA PRO A 124 3.42 11.23 18.03
C PRO A 124 1.99 10.93 18.50
N VAL A 125 1.14 10.38 17.63
CA VAL A 125 -0.24 9.99 17.95
C VAL A 125 -0.24 8.75 18.85
N MET A 126 0.58 7.75 18.53
CA MET A 126 0.70 6.50 19.29
C MET A 126 1.30 6.66 20.69
N LYS A 127 1.90 7.82 20.98
CA LYS A 127 2.34 8.19 22.34
C LYS A 127 1.20 8.76 23.20
N ARG A 128 0.05 9.09 22.61
CA ARG A 128 -1.05 9.81 23.29
C ARG A 128 -2.13 8.83 23.73
N PRO A 129 -2.35 8.64 25.05
CA PRO A 129 -3.34 7.69 25.56
C PRO A 129 -4.76 7.91 25.01
N VAL A 130 -5.15 9.18 24.84
CA VAL A 130 -6.47 9.57 24.32
C VAL A 130 -6.78 8.97 22.93
N PHE A 131 -5.76 8.83 22.07
CA PHE A 131 -5.91 8.23 20.74
C PHE A 131 -5.82 6.71 20.81
N THR A 132 -4.88 6.17 21.57
CA THR A 132 -4.61 4.73 21.64
C THR A 132 -5.72 3.97 22.37
N GLN A 133 -6.27 4.56 23.44
CA GLN A 133 -7.45 4.02 24.12
C GLN A 133 -8.69 4.08 23.22
N ALA A 134 -8.84 5.12 22.40
CA ALA A 134 -9.97 5.23 21.49
C ALA A 134 -9.95 4.11 20.43
N ILE A 135 -8.83 3.86 19.75
CA ILE A 135 -8.75 2.78 18.75
C ILE A 135 -8.85 1.39 19.39
N LYS A 136 -8.26 1.20 20.58
CA LYS A 136 -8.42 -0.03 21.35
C LYS A 136 -9.89 -0.28 21.69
N LYS A 137 -10.62 0.74 22.16
CA LYS A 137 -12.07 0.66 22.41
C LYS A 137 -12.84 0.34 21.13
N MET A 138 -12.54 1.02 20.02
CA MET A 138 -13.22 0.78 18.74
C MET A 138 -13.13 -0.68 18.32
N ILE A 139 -11.95 -1.30 18.46
CA ILE A 139 -11.71 -2.67 18.01
C ILE A 139 -12.17 -3.71 19.04
N GLU A 140 -11.72 -3.60 20.29
CA GLU A 140 -11.93 -4.66 21.29
C GLU A 140 -13.33 -4.60 21.92
N ILE A 141 -13.89 -3.40 22.11
CA ILE A 141 -15.15 -3.19 22.84
C ILE A 141 -16.30 -2.95 21.87
N ASP A 142 -16.16 -1.96 20.98
CA ASP A 142 -17.21 -1.58 20.02
C ASP A 142 -17.26 -2.52 18.80
N GLN A 143 -16.28 -3.42 18.65
CA GLN A 143 -16.21 -4.45 17.60
C GLN A 143 -16.30 -3.86 16.17
N ILE A 144 -15.70 -2.68 15.95
CA ILE A 144 -15.64 -2.04 14.63
C ILE A 144 -14.75 -2.88 13.70
N THR A 145 -15.32 -3.29 12.55
CA THR A 145 -14.70 -4.26 11.65
C THR A 145 -13.78 -3.68 10.59
N PHE A 146 -13.76 -2.35 10.39
CA PHE A 146 -12.92 -1.69 9.37
C PHE A 146 -12.96 -2.43 8.02
N LEU A 147 -14.15 -2.54 7.42
CA LEU A 147 -14.38 -3.31 6.18
C LEU A 147 -13.97 -4.79 6.25
N GLY A 148 -13.99 -5.39 7.45
CA GLY A 148 -13.55 -6.76 7.70
C GLY A 148 -12.03 -6.92 7.76
N GLN A 149 -11.25 -5.83 7.78
CA GLN A 149 -9.79 -5.86 7.66
C GLN A 149 -9.05 -5.71 9.01
N VAL A 150 -9.74 -5.81 10.15
CA VAL A 150 -9.13 -5.64 11.49
C VAL A 150 -7.94 -6.59 11.70
N GLU A 151 -8.05 -7.84 11.22
CA GLU A 151 -6.99 -8.86 11.33
C GLU A 151 -5.66 -8.45 10.69
N PHE A 152 -5.68 -7.53 9.72
CA PHE A 152 -4.49 -7.01 9.05
C PHE A 152 -4.12 -5.62 9.59
N PHE A 153 -5.12 -4.81 9.90
CA PHE A 153 -4.91 -3.45 10.39
C PHE A 153 -4.39 -3.43 11.83
N ALA A 154 -4.94 -4.26 12.73
CA ALA A 154 -4.50 -4.32 14.12
C ALA A 154 -3.02 -4.73 14.28
N PRO A 155 -2.50 -5.75 13.55
CA PRO A 155 -1.05 -6.00 13.52
C PRO A 155 -0.21 -4.81 13.06
N ALA A 156 -0.65 -4.05 12.06
CA ALA A 156 0.07 -2.86 11.60
C ALA A 156 0.13 -1.77 12.69
N LEU A 157 -0.95 -1.58 13.44
CA LEU A 157 -0.97 -0.68 14.60
C LEU A 157 -0.08 -1.20 15.73
N ASN A 158 -0.11 -2.52 16.00
CA ASN A 158 0.72 -3.15 17.02
C ASN A 158 2.21 -3.06 16.70
N GLU A 159 2.63 -3.19 15.43
CA GLU A 159 4.03 -2.99 15.04
C GLU A 159 4.53 -1.61 15.48
N ILE A 160 3.75 -0.57 15.22
CA ILE A 160 4.08 0.81 15.58
C ILE A 160 4.09 0.98 17.10
N TYR A 161 3.04 0.52 17.78
CA TYR A 161 2.88 0.69 19.22
C TYR A 161 3.95 -0.08 20.02
N ARG A 162 4.26 -1.31 19.62
CA ARG A 162 5.30 -2.16 20.22
C ARG A 162 6.67 -1.52 20.12
N LYS A 163 6.96 -0.83 19.02
CA LYS A 163 8.23 -0.10 18.87
C LYS A 163 8.37 1.09 19.81
N ILE A 164 7.26 1.67 20.28
CA ILE A 164 7.24 2.82 21.18
C ILE A 164 7.19 2.38 22.65
N HIS A 165 6.36 1.37 22.96
CA HIS A 165 6.01 1.00 24.34
C HIS A 165 6.43 -0.42 24.73
N GLY A 166 6.97 -1.22 23.81
CA GLY A 166 7.43 -2.59 24.07
C GLY A 166 6.33 -3.65 24.19
N VAL A 167 5.06 -3.27 24.02
CA VAL A 167 3.88 -4.15 24.16
C VAL A 167 2.89 -3.93 23.03
N ASP A 168 1.93 -4.83 22.87
CA ASP A 168 0.86 -4.69 21.87
C ASP A 168 -0.25 -3.75 22.37
N LEU A 169 -0.82 -2.97 21.43
CA LEU A 169 -1.94 -2.08 21.70
C LEU A 169 -3.25 -2.87 21.79
N ILE A 170 -3.43 -3.74 20.81
CA ILE A 170 -4.65 -4.54 20.58
C ILE A 170 -4.29 -6.01 20.76
N ASP A 171 -5.08 -6.72 21.56
CA ASP A 171 -4.94 -8.16 21.71
C ASP A 171 -5.58 -8.87 20.51
N THR A 172 -4.77 -9.21 19.52
CA THR A 172 -5.25 -9.88 18.29
C THR A 172 -5.78 -11.29 18.54
N GLY A 173 -5.45 -11.91 19.69
CA GLY A 173 -5.98 -13.21 20.08
C GLY A 173 -7.43 -13.16 20.58
N LYS A 174 -7.95 -11.96 20.88
CA LYS A 174 -9.33 -11.75 21.35
C LYS A 174 -10.28 -11.20 20.28
N ILE A 175 -9.82 -11.02 19.04
CA ILE A 175 -10.67 -10.56 17.96
C ILE A 175 -11.55 -11.74 17.51
N GLU A 176 -12.67 -11.93 18.18
CA GLU A 176 -13.69 -12.92 17.80
C GLU A 176 -14.53 -12.36 16.66
N PHE A 177 -14.35 -12.91 15.45
CA PHE A 177 -15.16 -12.52 14.31
C PHE A 177 -16.54 -13.16 14.40
N LYS A 178 -17.55 -12.36 14.79
CA LYS A 178 -18.93 -12.68 14.45
C LYS A 178 -19.11 -12.42 12.96
N LEU A 179 -18.98 -13.48 12.17
CA LEU A 179 -19.56 -13.53 10.82
C LEU A 179 -21.06 -13.30 11.00
N ASN A 180 -21.52 -12.06 10.80
CA ASN A 180 -22.95 -11.82 10.63
C ASN A 180 -23.35 -12.47 9.30
N PRO A 181 -24.30 -13.42 9.30
CA PRO A 181 -24.81 -14.05 8.08
C PRO A 181 -25.50 -13.04 7.16
#